data_AF-A0A925UY53-F1
#
_entry.id   AF-A0A925UY53-F1
#
_cell.length_a   1.000
_cell.length_b   1.000
_cell.length_c   1.000
_cell.angle_alpha   90.00
_cell.angle_beta   90.00
_cell.angle_gamma   90.00
#
_symmetry.space_group_name_H-M   'P 1'
#
loop_
_entity.id
_entity.type
_entity.pdbx_description
1 polymer ?
#
loop_
_entity_poly.entity_id
_entity_poly.type
_entity_poly.pdbx_seq_one_letter_code
_entity_poly.pdbx_strand_id
1 'polypeptide(L)'
;ILRDAKIAVKKDGDRYLVEAAIPLTALELKLTSGLTLRGDFGVTHGDPAGKRTRLRTYWSNQHTGIVDDAVFELMLEPKNWGELNFQ
;
A
#
# COMPACT_ATOMS: atom_id res chain seq x y z
N ILE A 1 3.69 10.49 -11.89
CA ILE A 1 3.23 11.09 -10.60
C ILE A 1 1.76 11.43 -10.77
N LEU A 2 0.87 10.96 -9.88
CA LEU A 2 -0.56 11.25 -9.91
C LEU A 2 -0.82 12.61 -9.23
N ARG A 3 -1.00 13.68 -10.01
CA ARG A 3 -1.11 15.05 -9.49
C ARG A 3 -2.36 15.30 -8.64
N ASP A 4 -3.43 14.57 -8.94
CA ASP A 4 -4.74 14.75 -8.30
C ASP A 4 -4.96 13.80 -7.11
N ALA A 5 -3.96 12.96 -6.79
CA ALA A 5 -3.99 12.18 -5.58
C ALA A 5 -3.90 13.09 -4.36
N LYS A 6 -4.76 12.85 -3.36
CA LYS A 6 -4.78 13.59 -2.10
C LYS A 6 -4.38 12.68 -0.97
N ILE A 7 -3.61 13.23 -0.04
CA ILE A 7 -3.17 12.52 1.17
C ILE A 7 -3.46 13.43 2.37
N ALA A 8 -4.06 12.86 3.40
CA ALA A 8 -4.20 13.47 4.71
C ALA A 8 -3.52 12.59 5.75
N VAL A 9 -2.83 13.22 6.70
CA VAL A 9 -2.18 12.53 7.81
C VAL A 9 -2.63 13.17 9.12
N LYS A 10 -3.20 12.37 10.02
CA LYS A 10 -3.54 12.78 11.38
C LYS A 10 -2.65 12.02 12.35
N LYS A 11 -1.96 12.73 13.24
CA LYS A 11 -1.20 12.13 14.34
C LYS A 11 -1.99 12.24 15.63
N ASP A 12 -1.95 11.19 16.45
CA ASP A 12 -2.58 11.13 17.77
C ASP A 12 -1.70 10.32 18.71
N GLY A 13 -0.93 11.00 19.57
CA GLY A 13 0.05 10.37 20.44
C GLY A 13 1.11 9.57 19.67
N ASP A 14 1.19 8.28 19.97
CA ASP A 14 2.06 7.29 19.33
C ASP A 14 1.47 6.67 18.05
N ARG A 15 0.29 7.12 17.63
CA ARG A 15 -0.43 6.61 16.45
C ARG A 15 -0.53 7.67 15.37
N TYR A 16 -0.77 7.19 14.17
CA TYR A 16 -1.14 8.04 13.04
C TYR A 16 -2.16 7.34 12.15
N LEU A 17 -2.98 8.15 11.49
CA LEU A 17 -3.89 7.75 10.43
C LEU A 17 -3.40 8.40 9.13
N VAL A 18 -3.27 7.59 8.08
CA VAL A 18 -3.04 8.07 6.71
C VAL A 18 -4.28 7.77 5.90
N GLU A 19 -4.87 8.81 5.32
CA GLU A 19 -5.97 8.70 4.37
C GLU A 19 -5.47 9.11 2.98
N ALA A 20 -5.72 8.28 1.98
CA ALA A 20 -5.35 8.56 0.60
C ALA A 20 -6.58 8.47 -0.31
N ALA A 21 -6.75 9.45 -1.18
CA ALA A 21 -7.76 9.46 -2.23
C ALA A 21 -7.05 9.50 -3.59
N ILE A 22 -7.23 8.45 -4.38
CA ILE A 22 -6.64 8.32 -5.72
C ILE A 22 -7.79 8.38 -6.75
N PRO A 23 -7.82 9.41 -7.62
CA PRO A 23 -8.79 9.44 -8.71
C PRO A 23 -8.55 8.25 -9.65
N LEU A 24 -9.57 7.42 -9.85
CA LEU A 24 -9.45 6.20 -10.66
C LEU A 24 -9.26 6.51 -12.14
N THR A 25 -9.78 7.66 -12.62
CA THR A 25 -9.53 8.17 -13.97
C THR A 25 -8.04 8.42 -14.22
N ALA A 26 -7.27 8.80 -13.20
CA ALA A 26 -5.82 8.98 -13.31
C ALA A 26 -5.06 7.64 -13.39
N LEU A 27 -5.74 6.52 -13.10
CA LEU A 27 -5.25 5.15 -13.30
C LEU A 27 -5.81 4.53 -14.58
N GLU A 28 -6.55 5.29 -15.40
CA GLU A 28 -7.31 4.78 -16.55
C GLU A 28 -8.26 3.63 -16.16
N LEU A 29 -8.66 3.58 -14.88
CA LEU A 29 -9.49 2.52 -14.32
C LEU A 29 -10.94 2.97 -14.26
N LYS A 30 -11.81 2.29 -15.01
CA LYS A 30 -13.26 2.44 -14.92
C LYS A 30 -13.84 1.32 -14.09
N LEU A 31 -14.36 1.64 -12.90
CA LEU A 31 -15.10 0.66 -12.10
C LEU A 31 -16.44 0.39 -12.74
N THR A 32 -16.79 -0.89 -12.77
CA THR A 32 -18.13 -1.38 -13.11
C THR A 32 -18.61 -2.24 -11.95
N SER A 33 -19.92 -2.27 -11.68
CA SER A 33 -20.47 -3.15 -10.65
C SER A 33 -20.10 -4.60 -10.95
N GLY A 34 -19.65 -5.32 -9.91
CA GLY A 34 -19.15 -6.69 -10.03
C GLY A 34 -17.71 -6.81 -10.56
N LEU A 35 -16.98 -5.70 -10.75
CA LEU A 35 -15.57 -5.76 -11.12
C LEU A 35 -14.74 -6.27 -9.94
N THR A 36 -13.99 -7.35 -10.17
CA THR A 36 -12.97 -7.86 -9.25
C THR A 36 -11.59 -7.52 -9.79
N LEU A 37 -10.79 -6.83 -8.98
CA LEU A 37 -9.38 -6.56 -9.28
C LEU A 37 -8.48 -7.31 -8.31
N ARG A 38 -7.31 -7.73 -8.77
CA ARG A 38 -6.24 -8.21 -7.90
C ARG A 38 -5.39 -7.02 -7.50
N GLY A 39 -5.17 -6.85 -6.20
CA GLY A 39 -4.37 -5.73 -5.70
C GLY A 39 -3.94 -5.92 -4.26
N ASP A 40 -3.04 -5.04 -3.83
CA ASP A 40 -2.57 -4.97 -2.46
C ASP A 40 -2.11 -3.54 -2.15
N PHE A 41 -2.05 -3.21 -0.87
CA PHE A 41 -1.49 -1.95 -0.38
C PHE A 41 -0.83 -2.20 0.98
N GLY A 42 0.20 -1.42 1.29
CA GLY A 42 1.01 -1.66 2.47
C GLY A 42 1.70 -0.41 3.00
N VAL A 43 2.32 -0.59 4.16
CA VAL A 43 3.05 0.46 4.88
C VAL A 43 4.48 -0.01 5.11
N THR A 44 5.41 0.90 4.83
CA THR A 44 6.83 0.74 5.09
C THR A 44 7.19 1.50 6.36
N HIS A 45 7.62 0.78 7.39
CA HIS A 45 7.95 1.32 8.71
C HIS A 45 9.46 1.53 8.81
N GLY A 46 9.87 2.76 9.14
CA GLY A 46 11.27 3.13 9.34
C GLY A 46 11.78 2.82 10.75
N ASP A 47 13.11 2.84 10.92
CA ASP A 47 13.72 2.86 12.25
C ASP A 47 13.54 4.23 12.94
N PRO A 48 13.72 4.32 14.28
CA PRO A 48 13.60 5.59 15.00
C PRO A 48 14.57 6.69 14.53
N ALA A 49 15.66 6.31 13.86
CA ALA A 49 16.64 7.24 13.30
C ALA A 49 16.27 7.71 11.88
N GLY A 50 15.21 7.17 11.27
CA GLY A 50 14.78 7.44 9.89
C GLY A 50 15.76 6.96 8.82
N LYS A 51 16.68 6.05 9.13
CA LYS A 51 17.79 5.67 8.24
C LYS A 51 17.50 4.41 7.42
N ARG A 52 16.66 3.51 7.93
CA ARG A 52 16.35 2.24 7.27
C ARG A 52 14.89 1.87 7.43
N THR A 53 14.36 1.17 6.43
CA THR A 53 13.12 0.41 6.56
C THR A 53 13.37 -0.80 7.44
N ARG A 54 12.49 -1.06 8.40
CA ARG A 54 12.57 -2.20 9.33
C ARG A 54 11.48 -3.22 9.13
N LEU A 55 10.32 -2.78 8.66
CA LEU A 55 9.17 -3.64 8.49
C LEU A 55 8.35 -3.14 7.30
N ARG A 56 7.84 -4.09 6.52
CA ARG A 56 6.77 -3.84 5.54
C ARG A 56 5.58 -4.69 5.93
N THR A 57 4.43 -4.05 6.03
CA THR A 57 3.15 -4.70 6.29
C THR A 57 2.25 -4.48 5.09
N TYR A 58 1.58 -5.52 4.63
CA TYR A 58 0.63 -5.44 3.52
C TYR A 58 -0.78 -5.82 3.99
N TRP A 59 -1.79 -5.44 3.23
CA TRP A 59 -3.16 -5.82 3.50
C TRP A 59 -3.40 -7.30 3.20
N SER A 60 -2.94 -7.80 2.05
CA SER A 60 -3.16 -9.19 1.64
C SER A 60 -1.90 -10.04 1.70
N ASN A 61 -0.78 -9.55 1.18
CA ASN A 61 0.45 -10.35 1.07
C ASN A 61 1.01 -10.71 2.46
N GLN A 62 0.90 -11.98 2.82
CA GLN A 62 1.37 -12.51 4.11
C GLN A 62 2.88 -12.77 4.16
N HIS A 63 3.59 -12.61 3.05
CA HIS A 63 5.05 -12.68 3.01
C HIS A 63 5.65 -11.38 3.60
N THR A 64 5.47 -11.21 4.90
CA THR A 64 5.91 -10.07 5.70
C THR A 64 7.11 -10.45 6.57
N GLY A 65 7.70 -9.50 7.30
CA GLY A 65 8.79 -9.77 8.25
C GLY A 65 10.17 -9.94 7.61
N ILE A 66 10.35 -9.47 6.37
CA ILE A 66 11.68 -9.38 5.74
C ILE A 66 12.41 -8.19 6.38
N VAL A 67 13.54 -8.48 7.04
CA VAL A 67 14.37 -7.51 7.75
C VAL A 67 15.71 -7.39 7.00
N ASP A 68 15.96 -6.18 6.47
CA ASP A 68 17.17 -5.68 5.79
C ASP A 68 17.44 -6.15 4.34
N ASP A 69 17.29 -5.19 3.41
CA ASP A 69 17.98 -4.92 2.13
C ASP A 69 18.30 -6.11 1.21
N ALA A 70 17.35 -7.05 1.05
CA ALA A 70 17.37 -8.01 -0.05
C ALA A 70 16.58 -7.46 -1.24
N VAL A 71 17.14 -7.51 -2.46
CA VAL A 71 16.49 -7.13 -3.73
C VAL A 71 15.10 -7.77 -3.92
N PHE A 72 14.86 -8.91 -3.28
CA PHE A 72 13.57 -9.60 -3.25
C PHE A 72 12.43 -8.81 -2.60
N GLU A 73 12.72 -7.85 -1.71
CA GLU A 73 11.69 -7.05 -1.02
C GLU A 73 10.90 -6.13 -1.97
N LEU A 74 11.45 -5.79 -3.13
CA LEU A 74 10.83 -4.90 -4.11
C LEU A 74 10.11 -5.64 -5.23
N MET A 75 10.21 -6.97 -5.27
CA MET A 75 9.51 -7.76 -6.28
C MET A 75 8.01 -7.73 -5.99
N LEU A 76 7.23 -7.36 -7.00
CA LEU A 76 5.79 -7.57 -6.96
C LEU A 76 5.55 -9.08 -6.99
N GLU A 77 4.75 -9.57 -6.03
CA GLU A 77 4.25 -10.94 -6.03
C GLU A 77 2.73 -10.95 -6.26
N PRO A 78 2.23 -10.77 -7.51
CA PRO A 78 0.79 -10.77 -7.81
C PRO A 78 0.04 -12.01 -7.34
N LYS A 79 0.75 -13.13 -7.19
CA LYS A 79 0.21 -14.38 -6.61
C LYS A 79 -0.30 -14.20 -5.18
N ASN A 80 0.22 -13.24 -4.41
CA ASN A 80 -0.17 -12.99 -3.02
C ASN A 80 -1.15 -11.81 -2.87
N TRP A 81 -1.56 -11.18 -3.98
CA TRP A 81 -2.53 -10.09 -3.96
C TRP A 81 -3.94 -10.59 -3.63
N GLY A 82 -4.67 -9.76 -2.89
CA GLY A 82 -6.06 -10.01 -2.54
C GLY A 82 -7.01 -9.61 -3.65
N GLU A 83 -8.29 -9.88 -3.44
CA GLU A 83 -9.37 -9.50 -4.35
C GLU A 83 -10.09 -8.24 -3.84
N LEU A 84 -10.10 -7.20 -4.67
CA LEU A 84 -10.83 -5.96 -4.47
C LEU A 84 -12.12 -6.05 -5.29
N ASN A 85 -13.24 -6.25 -4.60
CA ASN A 85 -14.57 -6.39 -5.21
C ASN A 85 -15.32 -5.06 -5.16
N PHE A 86 -15.63 -4.50 -6.32
CA PHE A 86 -16.36 -3.23 -6.44
C PHE A 86 -17.84 -3.52 -6.75
N GLN A 87 -18.73 -3.04 -5.88
CA GLN A 87 -20.17 -3.20 -5.98
C GLN A 87 -20.84 -1.92 -6.47
#